data_AF-A0A955G1C6-F1
#
_entry.id   AF-A0A955G1C6-F1
#
_cell.length_a   1.000
_cell.length_b   1.000
_cell.length_c   1.000
_cell.angle_alpha   90.00
_cell.angle_beta   90.00
_cell.angle_gamma   90.00
#
_symmetry.space_group_name_H-M   'P 1'
#
loop_
_entity.id
_entity.type
_entity.pdbx_description
1 polymer ?
#
loop_
_entity_poly.entity_id
_entity_poly.type
_entity_poly.pdbx_seq_one_letter_code
_entity_poly.pdbx_strand_id
1 'polypeptide(L)' 'MDSWRWQVTSIDVDGTGATSPTYSMGATPLYVMIPDQKTVDAAKQQIADTLKP' A
#
# COMPACT_ATOMS: atom_id res chain seq x y z
N MET A 1 -8.13 35.11 -7.90
CA MET A 1 -7.14 34.48 -6.99
C MET A 1 -7.34 32.99 -7.13
N ASP A 2 -6.64 32.34 -8.04
CA ASP A 2 -6.70 30.88 -8.20
C ASP A 2 -5.48 30.44 -9.02
N SER A 3 -4.51 29.79 -8.39
CA SER A 3 -3.44 29.09 -9.14
C SER A 3 -2.62 28.07 -8.36
N TRP A 4 -2.89 27.78 -7.08
CA TRP A 4 -2.12 26.76 -6.32
C TRP A 4 -3.04 25.81 -5.54
N ARG A 5 -3.95 25.12 -6.24
CA ARG A 5 -4.73 24.03 -5.63
C ARG A 5 -3.96 22.73 -5.84
N TRP A 6 -3.45 22.15 -4.76
CA TRP A 6 -2.88 20.81 -4.78
C TRP A 6 -3.98 19.79 -5.05
N GLN A 7 -3.78 18.90 -6.02
CA GLN A 7 -4.62 17.72 -6.20
C GLN A 7 -4.07 16.61 -5.30
N VAL A 8 -4.86 16.18 -4.32
CA VAL A 8 -4.51 15.07 -3.43
C VAL A 8 -5.26 13.84 -3.89
N THR A 9 -4.55 12.71 -4.01
CA THR A 9 -5.15 11.40 -4.28
C THR A 9 -4.71 10.39 -3.23
N SER A 10 -5.47 9.32 -3.05
CA SER A 10 -5.20 8.25 -2.08
C SER A 10 -5.38 6.89 -2.74
N ILE A 11 -4.58 5.92 -2.29
CA ILE A 11 -4.65 4.53 -2.72
C ILE A 11 -4.35 3.63 -1.54
N ASP A 12 -5.09 2.54 -1.47
CA ASP A 12 -4.96 1.52 -0.45
C ASP A 12 -4.39 0.24 -1.09
N VAL A 13 -3.54 -0.46 -0.33
CA VAL A 13 -3.13 -1.82 -0.66
C VAL A 13 -4.07 -2.76 0.06
N ASP A 14 -4.69 -3.66 -0.69
CA ASP A 14 -5.63 -4.65 -0.16
C ASP A 14 -4.96 -6.02 -0.05
N GLY A 15 -5.60 -6.94 0.66
CA GLY A 15 -5.08 -8.27 0.87
C GLY A 15 -6.01 -9.17 1.68
N THR A 16 -5.55 -10.38 1.94
CA THR A 16 -6.27 -11.36 2.76
C THR A 16 -5.67 -11.43 4.16
N GLY A 17 -6.53 -11.36 5.18
CA GLY A 17 -6.13 -11.58 6.56
C GLY A 17 -5.65 -13.02 6.79
N ALA A 18 -4.55 -13.16 7.52
CA ALA A 18 -3.94 -14.44 7.87
C ALA A 18 -3.37 -14.40 9.28
N THR A 19 -2.97 -15.56 9.80
CA THR A 19 -2.24 -15.67 11.07
C THR A 19 -0.90 -16.34 10.79
N SER A 20 0.20 -15.63 11.04
CA SER A 20 1.55 -16.08 10.72
C SER A 20 2.58 -15.51 11.70
N PRO A 21 3.68 -16.22 11.98
CA PRO A 21 4.83 -15.60 12.64
C PRO A 21 5.42 -14.48 11.78
N THR A 22 5.97 -13.45 12.44
CA THR A 22 6.69 -12.35 11.79
C THR A 22 8.16 -12.38 12.17
N TYR A 23 9.02 -11.85 11.30
CA TYR A 23 10.47 -11.84 11.53
C TYR A 23 10.83 -11.25 12.91
N SER A 24 10.20 -10.14 13.29
CA SER A 24 10.51 -9.43 14.54
C SER A 24 9.97 -10.11 15.81
N MET A 25 8.95 -10.98 15.70
CA MET A 25 8.26 -11.58 16.86
C MET A 25 8.52 -13.10 16.97
N GLY A 26 9.56 -13.58 16.27
CA GLY A 26 9.96 -14.98 16.29
C GLY A 26 8.83 -15.91 15.86
N ALA A 27 8.60 -16.96 16.65
CA ALA A 27 7.57 -17.95 16.37
C ALA A 27 6.15 -17.54 16.81
N THR A 28 5.95 -16.32 17.34
CA THR A 28 4.65 -15.87 17.84
C THR A 28 3.68 -15.64 16.68
N PRO A 29 2.57 -16.38 16.58
CA PRO A 29 1.59 -16.16 15.52
C PRO A 29 0.82 -14.85 15.76
N LEU A 30 0.80 -13.98 14.76
CA LEU A 30 0.10 -12.70 14.81
C LEU A 30 -0.81 -12.55 13.60
N TYR A 31 -1.79 -11.65 13.72
CA TYR A 31 -2.59 -11.25 12.56
C TYR A 31 -1.70 -10.49 11.57
N VAL A 32 -1.67 -10.97 10.33
CA VAL A 32 -0.97 -10.36 9.21
C VAL A 32 -1.90 -10.23 8.03
N MET A 33 -1.63 -9.27 7.16
CA MET A 33 -2.30 -9.17 5.87
C MET A 33 -1.33 -9.63 4.79
N ILE A 34 -1.72 -10.65 4.02
CA ILE A 34 -1.02 -11.05 2.80
C ILE A 34 -1.55 -10.18 1.67
N PRO A 35 -0.74 -9.26 1.11
CA PRO A 35 -1.23 -8.29 0.13
C PRO A 35 -1.60 -8.97 -1.20
N ASP A 36 -2.65 -8.47 -1.86
CA ASP A 36 -2.91 -8.82 -3.25
C ASP A 36 -1.91 -8.09 -4.14
N GLN A 37 -1.10 -8.87 -4.86
CA GLN A 37 -0.07 -8.35 -5.76
C GLN A 37 -0.62 -7.34 -6.77
N LYS A 38 -1.88 -7.49 -7.22
CA LYS A 38 -2.51 -6.54 -8.14
C LYS A 38 -2.65 -5.15 -7.54
N THR A 39 -3.04 -5.06 -6.26
CA THR A 39 -3.21 -3.77 -5.57
C THR A 39 -1.86 -3.13 -5.25
N VAL A 40 -0.86 -3.94 -4.95
CA VAL A 40 0.53 -3.49 -4.80
C VAL A 40 1.06 -2.89 -6.10
N ASP A 41 0.81 -3.54 -7.24
CA ASP A 41 1.29 -3.07 -8.53
C ASP A 41 0.54 -1.82 -9.00
N ALA A 42 -0.76 -1.72 -8.71
CA ALA A 42 -1.53 -0.49 -8.93
C ALA A 42 -0.99 0.69 -8.10
N ALA A 43 -0.67 0.47 -6.82
CA ALA A 43 -0.08 1.49 -5.96
C ALA A 43 1.28 1.96 -6.48
N LYS A 44 2.15 1.03 -6.91
CA LYS A 44 3.43 1.38 -7.56
C LYS A 44 3.23 2.22 -8.81
N GLN A 45 2.27 1.85 -9.66
CA GLN A 45 1.97 2.58 -10.88
C GLN A 45 1.50 4.02 -10.59
N GLN A 46 0.61 4.20 -9.61
CA GLN A 46 0.11 5.53 -9.27
C GLN A 46 1.21 6.43 -8.67
N ILE A 47 2.12 5.86 -7.86
CA ILE A 47 3.30 6.59 -7.38
C ILE A 47 4.16 7.02 -8.57
N ALA A 48 4.43 6.11 -9.51
CA ALA A 48 5.20 6.43 -10.70
C ALA A 48 4.53 7.52 -11.55
N ASP A 49 3.20 7.46 -11.71
CA ASP A 49 2.43 8.45 -12.47
C ASP A 49 2.44 9.83 -11.81
N THR A 50 2.38 9.88 -10.48
CA THR A 50 2.43 11.13 -9.70
C THR A 50 3.80 11.80 -9.76
N LEU A 51 4.86 11.01 -9.91
CA LEU A 51 6.25 11.49 -10.01
C LEU A 51 6.69 11.81 -11.45
N LYS A 52 5.82 11.60 -12.45
CA LYS A 52 6.14 11.98 -13.84
C LYS A 52 6.34 13.51 -13.93
N PRO A 53 7.36 13.96 -14.67
CA PRO A 53 7.66 15.38 -14.83
C PRO A 53 6.58 16.14 -15.61
#